data_AF-V7PIE5-F1
#
_entry.id   AF-V7PIE5-F1
#
_cell.length_a   1.000
_cell.length_b   1.000
_cell.length_c   1.000
_cell.angle_alpha   90.00
_cell.angle_beta   90.00
_cell.angle_gamma   90.00
#
_symmetry.space_group_name_H-M   'P 1'
#
loop_
_entity.id
_entity.type
_entity.pdbx_description
1 polymer ?
#
loop_
_entity_poly.entity_id
_entity_poly.type
_entity_poly.pdbx_seq_one_letter_code
_entity_poly.pdbx_strand_id
1 'polypeptide(L)'
;MDKEACKRFKHVWDAFPDTLGKSGNYQFKDEDFLNRQCDNGKCNSDNDRINAGCLYLLDQFYNDSSMFPSPKNNNRYIVDYILIWLSYMLNLNKNKKNNIDDFYNQQINSCDTYKTYISGLAGYDNYKELIDERKDLLYMNSNIVSKFYEAFKLFCNLNNELDDDKQDCKNHLENNNEFEKKYKELNEDTSVTKDAPYNKILFTLSTDYNNLKNGCKNILSSLSAETRESPGLTPGQFSADSYEHISVDNSEQISVDSSGQISEVTPSSSSIVSKIIPVLLIFGAISIFLGISYKVNNKELKNYFHYIYVNVNKKIIRFLTFYISIRYLDFGNDLQNNI
;
A
#
# COMPACT_ATOMS: atom_id res chain seq x y z
N MET A 1 -7.64 -2.78 3.36
CA MET A 1 -6.93 -1.80 2.53
C MET A 1 -6.68 -0.56 3.38
N ASP A 2 -5.47 -0.02 3.37
CA ASP A 2 -5.08 1.16 4.16
C ASP A 2 -4.51 2.29 3.28
N LYS A 3 -4.18 3.43 3.90
CA LYS A 3 -3.61 4.62 3.24
C LYS A 3 -2.33 4.31 2.46
N GLU A 4 -1.39 3.55 3.02
CA GLU A 4 -0.13 3.24 2.34
C GLU A 4 -0.35 2.33 1.12
N ALA A 5 -1.25 1.36 1.23
CA ALA A 5 -1.64 0.53 0.11
C ALA A 5 -2.33 1.36 -0.99
N CYS A 6 -3.25 2.27 -0.63
CA CYS A 6 -3.88 3.19 -1.58
C CYS A 6 -2.88 4.16 -2.25
N LYS A 7 -1.78 4.55 -1.58
CA LYS A 7 -0.67 5.28 -2.22
C LYS A 7 0.04 4.44 -3.28
N ARG A 8 0.24 3.13 -3.07
CA ARG A 8 0.85 2.24 -4.08
C ARG A 8 -0.01 2.14 -5.35
N PHE A 9 -1.33 2.02 -5.22
CA PHE A 9 -2.25 2.07 -6.36
C PHE A 9 -2.25 3.43 -7.04
N LYS A 10 -2.21 4.53 -6.28
CA LYS A 10 -2.08 5.89 -6.84
C LYS A 10 -0.83 6.06 -7.70
N HIS A 11 0.33 5.53 -7.30
CA HIS A 11 1.53 5.58 -8.15
C HIS A 11 1.30 4.90 -9.52
N VAL A 12 0.55 3.79 -9.55
CA VAL A 12 0.19 3.12 -10.81
C VAL A 12 -0.76 3.97 -11.63
N TRP A 13 -1.79 4.59 -11.04
CA TRP A 13 -2.73 5.46 -11.78
C TRP A 13 -2.09 6.75 -12.31
N ASP A 14 -1.12 7.29 -11.58
CA ASP A 14 -0.41 8.50 -11.98
C ASP A 14 0.56 8.23 -13.15
N ALA A 15 1.21 7.06 -13.19
CA ALA A 15 2.10 6.64 -14.28
C ALA A 15 1.34 6.03 -15.48
N PHE A 16 0.34 5.18 -15.20
CA PHE A 16 -0.49 4.44 -16.16
C PHE A 16 -1.99 4.65 -15.84
N PRO A 17 -2.59 5.74 -16.35
CA PRO A 17 -4.00 6.04 -16.17
C PRO A 17 -4.94 4.90 -16.59
N ASP A 18 -5.94 4.70 -15.76
CA ASP A 18 -7.05 3.76 -15.91
C ASP A 18 -8.17 4.28 -16.83
N THR A 19 -7.80 5.11 -17.80
CA THR A 19 -8.70 5.72 -18.78
C THR A 19 -8.06 5.71 -20.16
N LEU A 20 -8.87 5.55 -21.21
CA LEU A 20 -8.41 5.63 -22.58
C LEU A 20 -8.35 7.09 -23.05
N GLY A 21 -7.36 7.40 -23.87
CA GLY A 21 -7.28 8.68 -24.58
C GLY A 21 -8.36 8.79 -25.65
N LYS A 22 -8.51 10.00 -26.22
CA LYS A 22 -9.53 10.33 -27.24
C LYS A 22 -9.54 9.39 -28.48
N SER A 23 -8.41 8.73 -28.76
CA SER A 23 -8.27 7.76 -29.86
C SER A 23 -8.61 6.31 -29.47
N GLY A 24 -9.12 6.05 -28.26
CA GLY A 24 -9.45 4.71 -27.78
C GLY A 24 -8.23 3.86 -27.41
N ASN A 25 -7.08 4.49 -27.16
CA ASN A 25 -5.83 3.82 -26.76
C ASN A 25 -5.47 4.15 -25.31
N TYR A 26 -4.76 3.24 -24.65
CA TYR A 26 -4.20 3.46 -23.32
C TYR A 26 -3.29 4.70 -23.30
N GLN A 27 -3.21 5.36 -22.15
CA GLN A 27 -2.37 6.53 -21.94
C GLN A 27 -1.26 6.19 -20.97
N PHE A 28 -0.07 6.74 -21.19
CA PHE A 28 1.12 6.45 -20.40
C PHE A 28 1.80 7.79 -20.12
N LYS A 29 1.97 8.13 -18.85
CA LYS A 29 2.46 9.44 -18.38
C LYS A 29 3.90 9.38 -17.91
N ASP A 30 4.27 8.29 -17.24
CA ASP A 30 5.63 8.00 -16.81
C ASP A 30 5.99 6.59 -17.30
N GLU A 31 6.59 6.52 -18.49
CA GLU A 31 7.00 5.25 -19.09
C GLU A 31 8.16 4.62 -18.30
N ASP A 32 9.11 5.43 -17.82
CA ASP A 32 10.31 4.98 -17.11
C ASP A 32 9.98 4.35 -15.74
N PHE A 33 8.92 4.82 -15.08
CA PHE A 33 8.47 4.26 -13.81
C PHE A 33 8.14 2.77 -13.92
N LEU A 34 7.29 2.40 -14.89
CA LEU A 34 6.87 1.00 -15.14
C LEU A 34 7.85 0.21 -16.02
N ASN A 35 8.60 0.85 -16.91
CA ASN A 35 9.59 0.19 -17.78
C ASN A 35 10.58 -0.70 -16.99
N ARG A 36 10.90 -0.32 -15.75
CA ARG A 36 11.76 -1.09 -14.83
C ARG A 36 11.21 -2.47 -14.43
N GLN A 37 9.90 -2.71 -14.62
CA GLN A 37 9.23 -3.99 -14.39
C GLN A 37 9.05 -4.84 -15.66
N CYS A 38 9.49 -4.34 -16.83
CA CYS A 38 9.47 -5.08 -18.08
C CYS A 38 10.84 -5.68 -18.41
N ASP A 39 10.83 -6.82 -19.11
CA ASP A 39 12.05 -7.45 -19.63
C ASP A 39 12.84 -6.46 -20.49
N ASN A 40 14.17 -6.45 -20.30
CA ASN A 40 15.10 -5.50 -20.92
C ASN A 40 14.82 -4.01 -20.63
N GLY A 41 13.98 -3.70 -19.63
CA GLY A 41 13.67 -2.34 -19.22
C GLY A 41 12.78 -1.56 -20.19
N LYS A 42 11.96 -2.24 -21.01
CA LYS A 42 11.07 -1.60 -22.00
C LYS A 42 9.76 -2.35 -22.15
N CYS A 43 8.65 -1.67 -21.85
CA CYS A 43 7.31 -2.16 -22.10
C CYS A 43 6.82 -1.71 -23.48
N ASN A 44 6.79 -2.62 -24.46
CA ASN A 44 6.57 -2.33 -25.87
C ASN A 44 5.10 -2.43 -26.30
N SER A 45 4.28 -3.18 -25.55
CA SER A 45 2.85 -3.37 -25.80
C SER A 45 1.96 -2.88 -24.66
N ASP A 46 0.66 -2.68 -24.93
CA ASP A 46 -0.34 -2.40 -23.89
C ASP A 46 -0.34 -3.50 -22.81
N ASN A 47 -0.19 -4.77 -23.22
CA ASN A 47 -0.13 -5.92 -22.31
C ASN A 47 1.14 -5.88 -21.45
N ASP A 48 2.29 -5.48 -22.01
CA ASP A 48 3.55 -5.37 -21.25
C ASP A 48 3.39 -4.32 -20.14
N ARG A 49 2.69 -3.21 -20.43
CA ARG A 49 2.48 -2.10 -19.49
C ARG A 49 1.43 -2.44 -18.43
N ILE A 50 0.39 -3.19 -18.79
CA ILE A 50 -0.56 -3.80 -17.83
C ILE A 50 0.17 -4.81 -16.92
N ASN A 51 1.03 -5.65 -17.49
CA ASN A 51 1.84 -6.61 -16.75
C ASN A 51 2.81 -5.91 -15.77
N ALA A 52 3.50 -4.86 -16.22
CA ALA A 52 4.39 -4.05 -15.39
C ALA A 52 3.68 -3.40 -14.19
N GLY A 53 2.46 -2.90 -14.37
CA GLY A 53 1.64 -2.37 -13.27
C GLY A 53 1.23 -3.45 -12.26
N CYS A 54 0.88 -4.66 -12.74
CA CYS A 54 0.59 -5.81 -11.90
C CYS A 54 1.81 -6.24 -11.08
N LEU A 55 2.96 -6.44 -11.75
CA LEU A 55 4.23 -6.79 -11.11
C LEU A 55 4.70 -5.73 -10.12
N TYR A 56 4.55 -4.44 -10.44
CA TYR A 56 4.84 -3.36 -9.49
C TYR A 56 4.02 -3.50 -8.21
N LEU A 57 2.70 -3.69 -8.31
CA LEU A 57 1.83 -3.84 -7.13
C LEU A 57 2.23 -5.08 -6.31
N LEU A 58 2.42 -6.23 -6.97
CA LEU A 58 2.87 -7.46 -6.32
C LEU A 58 4.22 -7.24 -5.61
N ASP A 59 5.16 -6.53 -6.22
CA ASP A 59 6.44 -6.17 -5.60
C ASP A 59 6.28 -5.23 -4.40
N GLN A 60 5.41 -4.22 -4.48
CA GLN A 60 5.22 -3.28 -3.37
C GLN A 60 4.55 -3.91 -2.15
N PHE A 61 3.76 -4.97 -2.34
CA PHE A 61 3.04 -5.64 -1.26
C PHE A 61 3.75 -6.91 -0.77
N TYR A 62 4.28 -7.75 -1.66
CA TYR A 62 4.72 -9.11 -1.34
C TYR A 62 6.23 -9.37 -1.50
N ASN A 63 7.01 -8.42 -2.03
CA ASN A 63 8.47 -8.55 -2.10
C ASN A 63 9.12 -8.19 -0.75
N ASP A 64 9.92 -9.08 -0.19
CA ASP A 64 10.63 -8.82 1.08
C ASP A 64 11.68 -7.69 0.99
N SER A 65 12.00 -7.24 -0.23
CA SER A 65 13.06 -6.28 -0.51
C SER A 65 12.61 -4.82 -0.69
N SER A 66 11.30 -4.54 -0.70
CA SER A 66 10.66 -3.25 -1.02
C SER A 66 10.31 -2.36 0.20
N MET A 67 11.23 -2.32 1.17
CA MET A 67 11.27 -1.39 2.32
C MET A 67 10.21 -1.57 3.43
N PHE A 68 10.49 -0.95 4.58
CA PHE A 68 9.83 -1.26 5.85
C PHE A 68 8.57 -0.42 6.12
N PRO A 69 7.59 -0.96 6.87
CA PRO A 69 7.59 -2.33 7.41
C PRO A 69 7.30 -3.37 6.31
N SER A 70 8.20 -4.34 6.15
CA SER A 70 7.88 -5.58 5.41
C SER A 70 6.60 -6.14 6.05
N PRO A 71 5.53 -6.41 5.29
CA PRO A 71 4.26 -6.74 5.90
C PRO A 71 4.29 -8.20 6.37
N LYS A 72 4.89 -8.42 7.54
CA LYS A 72 4.80 -9.68 8.30
C LYS A 72 3.37 -10.03 8.73
N ASN A 73 2.43 -9.11 8.49
CA ASN A 73 0.98 -9.29 8.57
C ASN A 73 0.31 -8.96 7.22
N ASN A 74 0.92 -9.37 6.10
CA ASN A 74 0.43 -9.06 4.76
C ASN A 74 -1.05 -9.43 4.61
N ASN A 75 -1.89 -8.43 4.37
CA ASN A 75 -3.32 -8.67 4.24
C ASN A 75 -3.56 -9.46 2.95
N ARG A 76 -3.90 -10.76 3.08
CA ARG A 76 -4.13 -11.68 1.96
C ARG A 76 -5.25 -11.24 1.00
N TYR A 77 -6.04 -10.23 1.38
CA TYR A 77 -7.08 -9.63 0.55
C TYR A 77 -6.56 -8.49 -0.34
N ILE A 78 -5.29 -8.06 -0.21
CA ILE A 78 -4.69 -7.04 -1.10
C ILE A 78 -4.60 -7.54 -2.54
N VAL A 79 -4.24 -8.81 -2.77
CA VAL A 79 -4.21 -9.40 -4.13
C VAL A 79 -5.57 -9.34 -4.81
N ASP A 80 -6.68 -9.40 -4.07
CA ASP A 80 -8.03 -9.27 -4.62
C ASP A 80 -8.19 -7.92 -5.33
N TYR A 81 -7.70 -6.84 -4.72
CA TYR A 81 -7.70 -5.50 -5.31
C TYR A 81 -6.72 -5.35 -6.48
N ILE A 82 -5.57 -6.05 -6.46
CA ILE A 82 -4.64 -6.11 -7.60
C ILE A 82 -5.33 -6.79 -8.79
N LEU A 83 -6.05 -7.90 -8.56
CA LEU A 83 -6.77 -8.64 -9.61
C LEU A 83 -8.01 -7.89 -10.10
N ILE A 84 -8.72 -7.15 -9.24
CA ILE A 84 -9.79 -6.22 -9.63
C ILE A 84 -9.24 -5.13 -10.56
N TRP A 85 -8.13 -4.49 -10.21
CA TRP A 85 -7.46 -3.51 -11.08
C TRP A 85 -7.00 -4.16 -12.40
N LEU A 86 -6.33 -5.32 -12.35
CA LEU A 86 -5.84 -6.01 -13.54
C LEU A 86 -6.97 -6.40 -14.50
N SER A 87 -8.05 -6.99 -13.97
CA SER A 87 -9.24 -7.35 -14.73
C SER A 87 -9.94 -6.12 -15.32
N TYR A 88 -10.06 -5.04 -14.56
CA TYR A 88 -10.56 -3.76 -15.07
C TYR A 88 -9.71 -3.26 -16.25
N MET A 89 -8.39 -3.18 -16.07
CA MET A 89 -7.47 -2.69 -17.10
C MET A 89 -7.50 -3.56 -18.36
N LEU A 90 -7.56 -4.89 -18.23
CA LEU A 90 -7.69 -5.79 -19.39
C LEU A 90 -9.01 -5.56 -20.14
N ASN A 91 -10.11 -5.29 -19.43
CA ASN A 91 -11.44 -5.04 -20.00
C ASN A 91 -11.70 -3.58 -20.42
N LEU A 92 -10.79 -2.64 -20.13
CA LEU A 92 -10.99 -1.20 -20.33
C LEU A 92 -11.22 -0.85 -21.81
N ASN A 93 -10.46 -1.48 -22.72
CA ASN A 93 -10.59 -1.27 -24.16
C ASN A 93 -11.55 -2.28 -24.80
N LYS A 94 -12.85 -1.98 -24.80
CA LYS A 94 -13.89 -2.83 -25.42
C LYS A 94 -13.71 -3.10 -26.93
N ASN A 95 -12.88 -2.31 -27.63
CA ASN A 95 -12.61 -2.47 -29.06
C ASN A 95 -11.43 -3.42 -29.34
N LYS A 96 -10.47 -3.54 -28.42
CA LYS A 96 -9.44 -4.58 -28.46
C LYS A 96 -9.94 -5.75 -27.63
N LYS A 97 -10.22 -6.90 -28.25
CA LYS A 97 -10.55 -8.13 -27.51
C LYS A 97 -9.28 -8.67 -26.84
N ASN A 98 -8.89 -8.04 -25.74
CA ASN A 98 -7.86 -8.51 -24.83
C ASN A 98 -8.35 -9.82 -24.22
N ASN A 99 -7.80 -10.94 -24.68
CA ASN A 99 -8.14 -12.23 -24.13
C ASN A 99 -7.39 -12.41 -22.80
N ILE A 100 -8.14 -12.51 -21.71
CA ILE A 100 -7.61 -12.71 -20.36
C ILE A 100 -6.80 -14.01 -20.28
N ASP A 101 -7.23 -15.06 -20.99
CA ASP A 101 -6.49 -16.32 -21.06
C ASP A 101 -5.14 -16.16 -21.78
N ASP A 102 -5.07 -15.37 -22.86
CA ASP A 102 -3.80 -15.13 -23.56
C ASP A 102 -2.86 -14.30 -22.68
N PHE A 103 -3.38 -13.27 -22.00
CA PHE A 103 -2.59 -12.48 -21.03
C PHE A 103 -2.07 -13.36 -19.89
N TYR A 104 -2.94 -14.13 -19.25
CA TYR A 104 -2.56 -15.00 -18.13
C TYR A 104 -1.54 -16.06 -18.57
N ASN A 105 -1.75 -16.72 -19.71
CA ASN A 105 -0.83 -17.75 -20.19
C ASN A 105 0.52 -17.19 -20.63
N GLN A 106 0.56 -16.04 -21.32
CA GLN A 106 1.79 -15.44 -21.82
C GLN A 106 2.57 -14.70 -20.73
N GLN A 107 1.90 -13.99 -19.82
CA GLN A 107 2.54 -13.13 -18.83
C GLN A 107 2.66 -13.84 -17.47
N ILE A 108 1.55 -14.33 -16.90
CA ILE A 108 1.53 -14.85 -15.52
C ILE A 108 2.09 -16.28 -15.43
N ASN A 109 1.72 -17.15 -16.38
CA ASN A 109 2.13 -18.56 -16.35
C ASN A 109 3.55 -18.77 -16.93
N SER A 110 3.94 -18.00 -17.95
CA SER A 110 5.19 -18.21 -18.68
C SER A 110 6.38 -17.40 -18.16
N CYS A 111 6.18 -16.18 -17.63
CA CYS A 111 7.30 -15.36 -17.14
C CYS A 111 7.78 -15.80 -15.75
N ASP A 112 9.09 -16.05 -15.61
CA ASP A 112 9.70 -16.48 -14.34
C ASP A 112 9.57 -15.43 -13.22
N THR A 113 9.36 -14.16 -13.54
CA THR A 113 9.13 -13.09 -12.55
C THR A 113 7.92 -13.38 -11.64
N TYR A 114 6.88 -14.06 -12.12
CA TYR A 114 5.75 -14.47 -11.28
C TYR A 114 6.06 -15.65 -10.35
N LYS A 115 7.20 -16.35 -10.56
CA LYS A 115 7.72 -17.38 -9.65
C LYS A 115 8.62 -16.78 -8.56
N THR A 116 8.68 -15.45 -8.44
CA THR A 116 9.38 -14.74 -7.35
C THR A 116 8.80 -15.17 -6.00
N TYR A 117 9.69 -15.58 -5.10
CA TYR A 117 9.34 -16.11 -3.78
C TYR A 117 8.69 -15.04 -2.88
N ILE A 118 7.57 -15.39 -2.25
CA ILE A 118 6.95 -14.57 -1.19
C ILE A 118 7.46 -15.05 0.16
N SER A 119 8.12 -14.17 0.89
CA SER A 119 8.58 -14.43 2.25
C SER A 119 7.46 -14.11 3.27
N GLY A 120 7.28 -14.98 4.25
CA GLY A 120 6.40 -14.73 5.40
C GLY A 120 4.89 -14.83 5.13
N LEU A 121 4.44 -15.08 3.89
CA LEU A 121 3.02 -15.30 3.58
C LEU A 121 2.69 -16.80 3.63
N ALA A 122 1.99 -17.23 4.68
CA ALA A 122 1.65 -18.64 4.86
C ALA A 122 0.69 -19.15 3.75
N GLY A 123 1.07 -20.26 3.11
CA GLY A 123 0.25 -20.97 2.12
C GLY A 123 0.52 -20.65 0.66
N TYR A 124 1.47 -19.76 0.35
CA TYR A 124 1.87 -19.41 -1.02
C TYR A 124 3.38 -19.23 -1.11
N ASP A 125 4.05 -19.98 -1.98
CA ASP A 125 5.50 -19.85 -2.14
C ASP A 125 5.87 -18.67 -3.06
N ASN A 126 4.99 -18.25 -3.98
CA ASN A 126 5.29 -17.26 -5.00
C ASN A 126 4.05 -16.46 -5.47
N TYR A 127 4.29 -15.37 -6.24
CA TYR A 127 3.21 -14.52 -6.76
C TYR A 127 2.21 -15.30 -7.61
N LYS A 128 2.67 -16.26 -8.43
CA LYS A 128 1.80 -17.07 -9.27
C LYS A 128 0.82 -17.88 -8.43
N GLU A 129 1.28 -18.61 -7.41
CA GLU A 129 0.37 -19.37 -6.53
C GLU A 129 -0.67 -18.50 -5.82
N LEU A 130 -0.26 -17.31 -5.37
CA LEU A 130 -1.17 -16.34 -4.76
C LEU A 130 -2.23 -15.84 -5.76
N ILE A 131 -1.87 -15.68 -7.04
CA ILE A 131 -2.81 -15.33 -8.12
C ILE A 131 -3.70 -16.53 -8.46
N ASP A 132 -3.15 -17.73 -8.60
CA ASP A 132 -3.85 -18.95 -9.04
C ASP A 132 -5.05 -19.27 -8.13
N GLU A 133 -4.91 -19.09 -6.82
CA GLU A 133 -5.96 -19.26 -5.79
C GLU A 133 -7.08 -18.19 -5.88
N ARG A 134 -6.80 -17.06 -6.53
CA ARG A 134 -7.67 -15.87 -6.56
C ARG A 134 -8.09 -15.47 -7.98
N LYS A 135 -7.65 -16.24 -8.98
CA LYS A 135 -7.75 -15.90 -10.41
C LYS A 135 -9.19 -15.72 -10.90
N ASP A 136 -10.19 -16.27 -10.22
CA ASP A 136 -11.60 -16.04 -10.58
C ASP A 136 -11.95 -14.54 -10.56
N LEU A 137 -11.27 -13.74 -9.73
CA LEU A 137 -11.36 -12.29 -9.71
C LEU A 137 -10.83 -11.62 -11.00
N LEU A 138 -9.91 -12.28 -11.71
CA LEU A 138 -9.43 -11.84 -13.02
C LEU A 138 -10.53 -11.98 -14.08
N TYR A 139 -11.33 -13.03 -14.00
CA TYR A 139 -12.35 -13.43 -14.98
C TYR A 139 -13.77 -12.88 -14.68
N MET A 140 -13.90 -11.94 -13.76
CA MET A 140 -15.18 -11.31 -13.44
C MET A 140 -15.85 -10.67 -14.67
N ASN A 141 -17.18 -10.61 -14.65
CA ASN A 141 -17.93 -9.91 -15.68
C ASN A 141 -17.46 -8.45 -15.77
N SER A 142 -17.14 -7.98 -16.97
CA SER A 142 -16.57 -6.65 -17.21
C SER A 142 -17.38 -5.48 -16.64
N ASN A 143 -18.72 -5.60 -16.59
CA ASN A 143 -19.58 -4.60 -15.96
C ASN A 143 -19.52 -4.65 -14.43
N ILE A 144 -19.38 -5.85 -13.83
CA ILE A 144 -19.29 -6.04 -12.38
C ILE A 144 -17.93 -5.53 -11.88
N VAL A 145 -16.84 -5.91 -12.53
CA VAL A 145 -15.50 -5.43 -12.13
C VAL A 145 -15.34 -3.92 -12.32
N SER A 146 -15.98 -3.30 -13.33
CA SER A 146 -16.02 -1.83 -13.46
C SER A 146 -16.61 -1.18 -12.21
N LYS A 147 -17.78 -1.65 -11.75
CA LYS A 147 -18.41 -1.09 -10.54
C LYS A 147 -17.55 -1.27 -9.28
N PHE A 148 -16.97 -2.46 -9.09
CA PHE A 148 -16.06 -2.71 -7.97
C PHE A 148 -14.82 -1.84 -8.01
N TYR A 149 -14.19 -1.74 -9.18
CA TYR A 149 -12.99 -0.94 -9.39
C TYR A 149 -13.26 0.56 -9.17
N GLU A 150 -14.38 1.08 -9.69
CA GLU A 150 -14.83 2.45 -9.45
C GLU A 150 -15.00 2.74 -7.94
N ALA A 151 -15.68 1.85 -7.19
CA ALA A 151 -15.85 1.99 -5.76
C ALA A 151 -14.51 1.89 -4.99
N PHE A 152 -13.66 0.93 -5.35
CA PHE A 152 -12.31 0.79 -4.79
C PHE A 152 -11.45 2.04 -5.02
N LYS A 153 -11.49 2.61 -6.23
CA LYS A 153 -10.75 3.83 -6.56
C LYS A 153 -11.25 5.03 -5.75
N LEU A 154 -12.57 5.20 -5.62
CA LEU A 154 -13.18 6.25 -4.78
C LEU A 154 -12.77 6.10 -3.31
N PHE A 155 -12.78 4.87 -2.77
CA PHE A 155 -12.26 4.59 -1.42
C PHE A 155 -10.79 5.00 -1.28
N CYS A 156 -9.93 4.65 -2.25
CA CYS A 156 -8.53 4.99 -2.17
C CYS A 156 -8.22 6.47 -2.39
N ASN A 157 -9.00 7.18 -3.21
CA ASN A 157 -8.90 8.64 -3.29
C ASN A 157 -9.22 9.26 -1.92
N LEU A 158 -10.31 8.84 -1.28
CA LEU A 158 -10.69 9.27 0.07
C LEU A 158 -9.59 9.00 1.13
N ASN A 159 -8.88 7.86 1.03
CA ASN A 159 -7.74 7.55 1.90
C ASN A 159 -6.49 8.40 1.61
N ASN A 160 -6.27 8.74 0.34
CA ASN A 160 -5.09 9.49 -0.10
C ASN A 160 -5.23 11.00 0.12
N GLU A 161 -6.47 11.52 0.11
CA GLU A 161 -6.82 12.92 0.39
C GLU A 161 -6.77 13.27 1.88
N LEU A 162 -6.87 12.28 2.77
CA LEU A 162 -6.57 12.48 4.18
C LEU A 162 -5.11 12.91 4.31
N ASP A 163 -4.84 14.20 4.50
CA ASP A 163 -3.48 14.66 4.75
C ASP A 163 -2.98 14.17 6.13
N ASP A 164 -1.68 14.26 6.39
CA ASP A 164 -1.14 13.88 7.70
C ASP A 164 -1.49 14.92 8.80
N ASP A 165 -1.91 16.13 8.39
CA ASP A 165 -2.53 17.12 9.26
C ASP A 165 -3.99 16.73 9.58
N LYS A 166 -4.27 16.52 10.88
CA LYS A 166 -5.49 15.90 11.47
C LYS A 166 -6.85 16.52 11.07
N GLN A 167 -6.90 17.55 10.24
CA GLN A 167 -8.07 18.41 10.01
C GLN A 167 -9.02 17.91 8.91
N ASP A 168 -8.56 17.11 7.94
CA ASP A 168 -9.37 16.69 6.78
C ASP A 168 -10.43 15.61 7.09
N CYS A 169 -10.24 14.81 8.13
CA CYS A 169 -11.22 13.78 8.55
C CYS A 169 -12.67 14.32 8.74
N LYS A 170 -12.85 15.64 8.93
CA LYS A 170 -14.17 16.28 8.99
C LYS A 170 -14.93 16.18 7.66
N ASN A 171 -14.24 16.32 6.53
CA ASN A 171 -14.83 16.25 5.19
C ASN A 171 -15.11 14.78 4.80
N HIS A 172 -14.21 13.86 5.14
CA HIS A 172 -14.33 12.44 4.79
C HIS A 172 -15.39 11.66 5.61
N LEU A 173 -15.87 12.24 6.73
CA LEU A 173 -16.96 11.69 7.54
C LEU A 173 -18.36 12.13 7.08
N GLU A 174 -18.49 12.99 6.08
CA GLU A 174 -19.79 13.38 5.55
C GLU A 174 -20.56 12.16 5.00
N ASN A 175 -21.78 11.95 5.51
CA ASN A 175 -22.68 10.84 5.19
C ASN A 175 -23.33 10.96 3.80
N ASN A 176 -22.57 11.39 2.78
CA ASN A 176 -22.99 11.40 1.38
C ASN A 176 -21.83 11.49 0.37
N ASN A 177 -20.61 11.10 0.75
CA ASN A 177 -19.45 11.13 -0.16
C ASN A 177 -19.66 10.17 -1.36
N GLU A 178 -18.86 10.36 -2.41
CA GLU A 178 -19.00 9.61 -3.67
C GLU A 178 -18.81 8.11 -3.49
N PHE A 179 -17.91 7.70 -2.58
CA PHE A 179 -17.74 6.29 -2.23
C PHE A 179 -19.01 5.70 -1.61
N GLU A 180 -19.64 6.35 -0.62
CA GLU A 180 -20.87 5.83 0.01
C GLU A 180 -22.02 5.69 -1.00
N LYS A 181 -22.16 6.63 -1.93
CA LYS A 181 -23.14 6.52 -3.02
C LYS A 181 -22.86 5.29 -3.88
N LYS A 182 -21.61 5.12 -4.32
CA LYS A 182 -21.20 4.01 -5.18
C LYS A 182 -21.29 2.64 -4.49
N TYR A 183 -20.99 2.60 -3.19
CA TYR A 183 -21.14 1.42 -2.36
C TYR A 183 -22.62 1.01 -2.23
N LYS A 184 -23.55 1.96 -2.05
CA LYS A 184 -25.00 1.68 -2.02
C LYS A 184 -25.48 1.08 -3.34
N GLU A 185 -25.08 1.64 -4.48
CA GLU A 185 -25.37 1.08 -5.81
C GLU A 185 -24.90 -0.38 -5.96
N LEU A 186 -23.69 -0.69 -5.48
CA LEU A 186 -23.14 -2.06 -5.47
C LEU A 186 -23.92 -2.99 -4.53
N ASN A 187 -24.32 -2.50 -3.36
CA ASN A 187 -25.03 -3.27 -2.33
C ASN A 187 -26.51 -3.52 -2.68
N GLU A 188 -27.08 -2.77 -3.61
CA GLU A 188 -28.43 -3.00 -4.16
C GLU A 188 -28.40 -3.89 -5.41
N ASP A 189 -27.24 -4.05 -6.07
CA ASP A 189 -27.10 -4.88 -7.26
C ASP A 189 -27.17 -6.39 -6.90
N THR A 190 -28.28 -7.02 -7.27
CA THR A 190 -28.49 -8.46 -7.03
C THR A 190 -27.53 -9.38 -7.79
N SER A 191 -26.86 -8.90 -8.85
CA SER A 191 -25.79 -9.65 -9.54
C SER A 191 -24.48 -9.66 -8.75
N VAL A 192 -24.32 -8.72 -7.82
CA VAL A 192 -23.19 -8.63 -6.88
C VAL A 192 -23.53 -9.33 -5.57
N THR A 193 -24.70 -9.04 -4.98
CA THR A 193 -25.02 -9.49 -3.62
C THR A 193 -25.43 -10.95 -3.50
N LYS A 194 -25.95 -11.58 -4.58
CA LYS A 194 -26.29 -13.02 -4.60
C LYS A 194 -25.10 -13.92 -4.96
N ASP A 195 -24.05 -13.35 -5.55
CA ASP A 195 -22.82 -14.07 -5.85
C ASP A 195 -21.91 -14.06 -4.62
N ALA A 196 -21.60 -15.23 -4.06
CA ALA A 196 -20.85 -15.31 -2.80
C ALA A 196 -19.41 -14.75 -2.89
N PRO A 197 -18.63 -15.03 -3.96
CA PRO A 197 -17.38 -14.33 -4.23
C PRO A 197 -17.51 -12.80 -4.23
N TYR A 198 -18.43 -12.23 -5.01
CA TYR A 198 -18.58 -10.77 -5.12
C TYR A 198 -19.08 -10.13 -3.82
N ASN A 199 -20.03 -10.75 -3.14
CA ASN A 199 -20.51 -10.32 -1.82
C ASN A 199 -19.35 -10.22 -0.81
N LYS A 200 -18.39 -11.17 -0.85
CA LYS A 200 -17.20 -11.14 0.01
C LYS A 200 -16.26 -9.95 -0.29
N ILE A 201 -16.08 -9.58 -1.57
CA ILE A 201 -15.31 -8.39 -1.96
C ILE A 201 -16.01 -7.14 -1.41
N LEU A 202 -17.33 -7.04 -1.61
CA LEU A 202 -18.14 -5.93 -1.14
C LEU A 202 -18.06 -5.76 0.38
N PHE A 203 -18.19 -6.86 1.14
CA PHE A 203 -18.01 -6.87 2.58
C PHE A 203 -16.61 -6.44 3.02
N THR A 204 -15.56 -6.84 2.28
CA THR A 204 -14.18 -6.42 2.56
C THR A 204 -14.01 -4.91 2.38
N LEU A 205 -14.51 -4.36 1.27
CA LEU A 205 -14.49 -2.91 0.99
C LEU A 205 -15.31 -2.11 2.01
N SER A 206 -16.44 -2.66 2.46
CA SER A 206 -17.26 -2.10 3.56
C SER A 206 -16.51 -2.06 4.89
N THR A 207 -15.82 -3.15 5.23
CA THR A 207 -15.01 -3.28 6.45
C THR A 207 -13.85 -2.27 6.43
N ASP A 208 -13.15 -2.16 5.31
CA ASP A 208 -12.08 -1.19 5.10
C ASP A 208 -12.58 0.27 5.25
N TYR A 209 -13.76 0.59 4.71
CA TYR A 209 -14.37 1.91 4.89
C TYR A 209 -14.82 2.20 6.33
N ASN A 210 -15.42 1.23 7.02
CA ASN A 210 -15.81 1.39 8.42
C ASN A 210 -14.58 1.58 9.32
N ASN A 211 -13.47 0.87 9.05
CA ASN A 211 -12.20 1.07 9.74
C ASN A 211 -11.66 2.50 9.52
N LEU A 212 -11.75 3.03 8.30
CA LEU A 212 -11.38 4.42 8.00
C LEU A 212 -12.23 5.43 8.78
N LYS A 213 -13.57 5.30 8.75
CA LYS A 213 -14.48 6.19 9.51
C LYS A 213 -14.17 6.14 11.01
N ASN A 214 -13.88 4.96 11.56
CA ASN A 214 -13.55 4.81 12.97
C ASN A 214 -12.18 5.42 13.32
N GLY A 215 -11.17 5.26 12.46
CA GLY A 215 -9.89 5.96 12.58
C GLY A 215 -10.07 7.48 12.64
N CYS A 216 -10.85 8.05 11.71
CA CYS A 216 -11.16 9.48 11.70
C CYS A 216 -11.91 9.96 12.95
N LYS A 217 -12.93 9.21 13.43
CA LYS A 217 -13.64 9.54 14.68
C LYS A 217 -12.71 9.63 15.90
N ASN A 218 -11.74 8.71 15.98
CA ASN A 218 -10.75 8.69 17.06
C ASN A 218 -9.82 9.92 16.99
N ILE A 219 -9.40 10.34 15.79
CA ILE A 219 -8.59 11.56 15.57
C ILE A 219 -9.37 12.82 15.96
N LEU A 220 -10.63 12.96 15.52
CA LEU A 220 -11.46 14.11 15.91
C LEU A 220 -11.70 14.16 17.43
N SER A 221 -11.93 13.00 18.05
CA SER A 221 -12.11 12.91 19.51
C SER A 221 -10.85 13.37 20.26
N SER A 222 -9.65 12.96 19.83
CA SER A 222 -8.41 13.36 20.50
C SER A 222 -8.12 14.86 20.36
N LEU A 223 -8.33 15.46 19.19
CA LEU A 223 -8.27 16.92 19.00
C LEU A 223 -9.20 17.67 19.95
N SER A 224 -10.43 17.18 20.13
CA SER A 224 -11.42 17.79 21.03
C SER A 224 -11.02 17.71 22.51
N ALA A 225 -10.19 16.72 22.89
CA ALA A 225 -9.64 16.57 24.23
C ALA A 225 -8.38 17.46 24.43
N GLU A 226 -7.44 17.45 23.48
CA GLU A 226 -6.26 18.35 23.47
C GLU A 226 -6.70 19.83 23.62
N THR A 227 -7.80 20.23 22.96
CA THR A 227 -8.38 21.58 23.06
C THR A 227 -8.96 21.91 24.45
N ARG A 228 -9.37 20.90 25.23
CA ARG A 228 -9.93 21.08 26.59
C ARG A 228 -8.85 21.10 27.68
N GLU A 229 -7.69 20.48 27.45
CA GLU A 229 -6.58 20.43 28.40
C GLU A 229 -5.66 21.67 28.38
N SER A 230 -5.95 22.66 27.53
CA SER A 230 -5.28 23.97 27.52
C SER A 230 -6.17 25.09 28.09
N PRO A 231 -6.28 25.24 29.43
CA PRO A 231 -7.02 26.35 30.05
C PRO A 231 -6.23 27.67 29.98
N GLY A 232 -6.24 28.29 28.79
CA GLY A 232 -5.54 29.54 28.46
C GLY A 232 -6.45 30.77 28.34
N LEU A 233 -7.20 31.09 29.40
CA LEU A 233 -7.96 32.34 29.65
C LEU A 233 -9.27 32.63 28.86
N THR A 234 -10.35 32.69 29.66
CA THR A 234 -11.64 33.39 29.52
C THR A 234 -12.74 32.86 28.58
N PRO A 235 -14.03 32.85 29.01
CA PRO A 235 -15.12 32.21 28.27
C PRO A 235 -15.92 33.20 27.40
N GLY A 236 -15.99 32.93 26.10
CA GLY A 236 -16.89 33.59 25.14
C GLY A 236 -18.07 32.69 24.79
N GLN A 237 -19.23 33.00 25.34
CA GLN A 237 -20.49 32.25 25.25
C GLN A 237 -20.98 32.00 23.81
N PHE A 238 -21.04 30.73 23.39
CA PHE A 238 -21.86 30.28 22.26
C PHE A 238 -22.56 28.95 22.60
N SER A 239 -23.88 28.93 22.42
CA SER A 239 -24.74 27.78 22.69
C SER A 239 -24.54 26.68 21.65
N ALA A 240 -24.44 25.44 22.11
CA ALA A 240 -24.47 24.25 21.25
C ALA A 240 -25.83 23.56 21.39
N ASP A 241 -26.71 23.77 20.40
CA ASP A 241 -27.99 23.08 20.35
C ASP A 241 -27.87 21.69 19.70
N SER A 242 -28.34 20.69 20.44
CA SER A 242 -28.82 19.37 19.99
C SER A 242 -28.05 18.58 18.93
N TYR A 243 -27.46 17.46 19.34
CA TYR A 243 -27.47 16.23 18.54
C TYR A 243 -28.17 15.11 19.30
N GLU A 244 -29.04 14.41 18.57
CA GLU A 244 -30.04 13.49 19.09
C GLU A 244 -29.45 12.08 19.33
N HIS A 245 -29.85 11.44 20.42
CA HIS A 245 -29.44 10.06 20.75
C HIS A 245 -30.12 9.07 19.79
N ILE A 246 -29.34 8.42 18.91
CA ILE A 246 -29.78 7.20 18.23
C ILE A 246 -28.93 6.03 18.71
N SER A 247 -29.51 5.28 19.65
CA SER A 247 -29.03 3.97 20.07
C SER A 247 -29.38 2.91 19.01
N VAL A 248 -28.37 2.18 18.52
CA VAL A 248 -28.55 0.88 17.87
C VAL A 248 -27.68 -0.11 18.60
N ASP A 249 -28.34 -1.13 19.15
CA ASP A 249 -27.73 -2.20 19.95
C ASP A 249 -27.28 -3.37 19.06
N ASN A 250 -26.63 -4.36 19.67
CA ASN A 250 -26.14 -5.64 19.12
C ASN A 250 -24.77 -5.63 18.41
N SER A 251 -23.72 -5.87 19.19
CA SER A 251 -22.65 -6.82 18.81
C SER A 251 -22.00 -7.39 20.08
N GLU A 252 -21.92 -8.72 20.18
CA GLU A 252 -21.44 -9.43 21.37
C GLU A 252 -19.97 -9.15 21.66
N GLN A 253 -19.64 -8.79 22.91
CA GLN A 253 -18.26 -8.62 23.36
C GLN A 253 -17.70 -9.93 23.88
N ILE A 254 -16.54 -10.35 23.36
CA ILE A 254 -15.60 -11.22 24.07
C ILE A 254 -14.37 -10.37 24.41
N SER A 255 -14.25 -10.01 25.68
CA SER A 255 -13.12 -9.28 26.23
C SER A 255 -12.09 -10.25 26.83
N VAL A 256 -10.80 -9.95 26.61
CA VAL A 256 -9.71 -10.47 27.44
C VAL A 256 -8.84 -9.27 27.83
N ASP A 257 -8.67 -9.13 29.13
CA ASP A 257 -8.10 -7.96 29.80
C ASP A 257 -6.59 -8.11 30.02
N SER A 258 -5.84 -7.02 30.01
CA SER A 258 -4.48 -6.96 30.55
C SER A 258 -4.04 -5.53 30.84
N SER A 259 -3.87 -5.21 32.11
CA SER A 259 -3.55 -3.89 32.65
C SER A 259 -2.05 -3.69 32.90
N GLY A 260 -1.57 -2.44 32.85
CA GLY A 260 -0.16 -2.11 33.12
C GLY A 260 0.14 -0.60 33.31
N GLN A 261 0.20 -0.15 34.56
CA GLN A 261 0.53 1.21 35.05
C GLN A 261 2.04 1.36 35.40
N ILE A 262 2.70 2.52 35.58
CA ILE A 262 2.46 4.00 35.53
C ILE A 262 3.87 4.66 35.41
N SER A 263 4.06 5.83 34.74
CA SER A 263 4.94 6.94 35.23
C SER A 263 5.22 8.11 34.24
N GLU A 264 4.51 9.23 34.42
CA GLU A 264 4.95 10.63 34.58
C GLU A 264 6.27 11.22 33.96
N VAL A 265 6.10 12.21 33.05
CA VAL A 265 6.70 13.59 33.00
C VAL A 265 8.25 13.78 32.86
N THR A 266 8.81 14.14 31.67
CA THR A 266 9.09 15.52 31.11
C THR A 266 10.42 16.18 31.60
N PRO A 267 11.16 17.08 30.88
CA PRO A 267 11.25 17.42 29.44
C PRO A 267 12.67 17.34 28.81
N SER A 268 12.72 17.48 27.48
CA SER A 268 13.72 18.19 26.64
C SER A 268 15.18 18.43 27.09
N SER A 269 16.13 17.91 26.29
CA SER A 269 17.31 18.70 25.90
C SER A 269 17.77 18.35 24.47
N SER A 270 18.18 19.38 23.71
CA SER A 270 18.67 19.25 22.33
C SER A 270 20.19 19.36 22.29
N SER A 271 20.87 18.47 21.58
CA SER A 271 22.08 18.78 20.79
C SER A 271 22.58 17.58 19.97
N ILE A 272 22.49 17.69 18.64
CA ILE A 272 23.44 17.31 17.54
C ILE A 272 24.27 15.99 17.58
N VAL A 273 24.56 15.39 18.73
CA VAL A 273 25.43 14.20 18.92
C VAL A 273 24.83 12.88 18.39
N SER A 274 23.51 12.83 18.19
CA SER A 274 22.77 11.61 17.83
C SER A 274 22.99 11.07 16.41
N LYS A 275 23.68 11.79 15.51
CA LYS A 275 23.86 11.36 14.11
C LYS A 275 25.06 10.40 13.87
N ILE A 276 26.03 10.33 14.77
CA ILE A 276 27.24 9.49 14.60
C ILE A 276 27.06 8.10 15.26
N ILE A 277 26.31 8.05 16.37
CA ILE A 277 26.07 6.83 17.17
C ILE A 277 25.39 5.69 16.36
N PRO A 278 24.35 5.93 15.51
CA PRO A 278 23.69 4.85 14.79
C PRO A 278 24.61 4.07 13.85
N VAL A 279 25.54 4.78 13.19
CA VAL A 279 26.47 4.17 12.22
C VAL A 279 27.42 3.19 12.90
N LEU A 280 27.99 3.58 14.05
CA LEU A 280 28.87 2.70 14.83
C LEU A 280 28.14 1.48 15.40
N LEU A 281 26.88 1.64 15.85
CA LEU A 281 26.07 0.53 16.35
C LEU A 281 25.75 -0.50 15.25
N ILE A 282 25.50 -0.05 14.00
CA ILE A 282 25.27 -0.94 12.86
C ILE A 282 26.50 -1.82 12.59
N PHE A 283 27.71 -1.24 12.55
CA PHE A 283 28.94 -2.01 12.34
C PHE A 283 29.26 -2.98 13.50
N GLY A 284 28.99 -2.57 14.74
CA GLY A 284 29.11 -3.43 15.92
C GLY A 284 28.19 -4.65 15.86
N ALA A 285 26.90 -4.45 15.52
CA ALA A 285 25.92 -5.53 15.38
C ALA A 285 26.31 -6.53 14.28
N ILE A 286 26.75 -6.06 13.11
CA ILE A 286 27.19 -6.91 11.99
C ILE A 286 28.33 -7.85 12.42
N SER A 287 29.28 -7.34 13.20
CA SER A 287 30.42 -8.13 13.69
C SER A 287 29.99 -9.25 14.65
N ILE A 288 28.99 -8.99 15.50
CA ILE A 288 28.43 -9.99 16.43
C ILE A 288 27.69 -11.10 15.66
N PHE A 289 26.85 -10.75 14.68
CA PHE A 289 26.15 -11.75 13.87
C PHE A 289 27.10 -12.60 13.01
N LEU A 290 28.20 -12.03 12.51
CA LEU A 290 29.26 -12.77 11.81
C LEU A 290 29.99 -13.76 12.74
N GLY A 291 30.27 -13.37 13.99
CA GLY A 291 30.87 -14.26 14.98
C GLY A 291 29.99 -15.47 15.32
N ILE A 292 28.66 -15.27 15.37
CA ILE A 292 27.69 -16.34 15.63
C ILE A 292 27.57 -17.28 14.41
N SER A 293 27.49 -16.75 13.18
CA SER A 293 27.32 -17.57 11.98
C SER A 293 28.53 -18.45 11.65
N TYR A 294 29.75 -18.01 11.95
CA TYR A 294 30.96 -18.82 11.75
C TYR A 294 31.00 -20.08 12.66
N LYS A 295 30.40 -19.99 13.86
CA LYS A 295 30.38 -21.10 14.84
C LYS A 295 29.31 -22.17 14.53
N VAL A 296 28.29 -21.85 13.75
CA VAL A 296 27.21 -22.79 13.36
C VAL A 296 27.58 -23.49 12.06
N ASN A 297 28.03 -24.75 12.14
CA ASN A 297 28.46 -25.52 10.98
C ASN A 297 27.30 -26.17 10.18
N ASN A 298 26.23 -25.42 9.92
CA ASN A 298 25.15 -25.84 9.02
C ASN A 298 25.42 -25.32 7.59
N LYS A 299 25.41 -26.23 6.61
CA LYS A 299 25.77 -25.96 5.20
C LYS A 299 24.73 -25.09 4.49
N GLU A 300 23.45 -25.19 4.85
CA GLU A 300 22.37 -24.37 4.27
C GLU A 300 22.43 -22.93 4.76
N LEU A 301 22.61 -22.73 6.07
CA LEU A 301 22.82 -21.40 6.65
C LEU A 301 24.02 -20.69 6.03
N LYS A 302 25.11 -21.41 5.72
CA LYS A 302 26.28 -20.83 5.02
C LYS A 302 25.94 -20.30 3.63
N ASN A 303 25.13 -21.00 2.85
CA ASN A 303 24.65 -20.51 1.55
C ASN A 303 23.71 -19.30 1.69
N TYR A 304 22.77 -19.35 2.64
CA TYR A 304 21.84 -18.25 2.92
C TYR A 304 22.58 -16.97 3.36
N PHE A 305 23.54 -17.08 4.28
CA PHE A 305 24.41 -15.97 4.67
C PHE A 305 25.24 -15.44 3.50
N HIS A 306 25.77 -16.31 2.62
CA HIS A 306 26.55 -15.85 1.46
C HIS A 306 25.70 -15.07 0.46
N TYR A 307 24.49 -15.55 0.17
CA TYR A 307 23.53 -14.86 -0.71
C TYR A 307 23.10 -13.50 -0.13
N ILE A 308 22.73 -13.45 1.15
CA ILE A 308 22.40 -12.20 1.85
C ILE A 308 23.59 -11.24 1.83
N TYR A 309 24.79 -11.71 2.17
CA TYR A 309 25.99 -10.88 2.23
C TYR A 309 26.33 -10.24 0.87
N VAL A 310 26.24 -11.01 -0.21
CA VAL A 310 26.44 -10.48 -1.58
C VAL A 310 25.39 -9.44 -1.95
N ASN A 311 24.10 -9.68 -1.66
CA ASN A 311 23.03 -8.74 -1.96
C ASN A 311 23.06 -7.48 -1.09
N VAL A 312 23.38 -7.61 0.20
CA VAL A 312 23.56 -6.49 1.13
C VAL A 312 24.75 -5.65 0.72
N ASN A 313 25.91 -6.24 0.40
CA ASN A 313 27.05 -5.48 -0.12
C ASN A 313 26.73 -4.79 -1.46
N LYS A 314 26.01 -5.44 -2.38
CA LYS A 314 25.58 -4.82 -3.64
C LYS A 314 24.65 -3.63 -3.41
N LYS A 315 23.75 -3.69 -2.41
CA LYS A 315 22.92 -2.55 -1.97
C LYS A 315 23.73 -1.46 -1.27
N ILE A 316 24.65 -1.80 -0.36
CA ILE A 316 25.52 -0.85 0.35
C ILE A 316 26.43 -0.10 -0.63
N ILE A 317 27.05 -0.80 -1.59
CA ILE A 317 27.87 -0.17 -2.63
C ILE A 317 27.03 0.80 -3.45
N ARG A 318 25.84 0.40 -3.92
CA ARG A 318 24.92 1.29 -4.65
C ARG A 318 24.51 2.52 -3.83
N PHE A 319 24.25 2.34 -2.53
CA PHE A 319 23.86 3.44 -1.63
C PHE A 319 25.04 4.39 -1.36
N LEU A 320 26.25 3.87 -1.19
CA LEU A 320 27.49 4.66 -1.10
C LEU A 320 27.77 5.43 -2.39
N THR A 321 27.65 4.79 -3.55
CA THR A 321 27.80 5.48 -4.85
C THR A 321 26.78 6.61 -4.98
N PHE A 322 25.51 6.35 -4.68
CA PHE A 322 24.45 7.37 -4.73
C PHE A 322 24.68 8.52 -3.74
N TYR A 323 25.07 8.21 -2.50
CA TYR A 323 25.41 9.21 -1.49
C TYR A 323 26.62 10.07 -1.88
N ILE A 324 27.67 9.45 -2.44
CA ILE A 324 28.84 10.16 -2.96
C ILE A 324 28.42 11.06 -4.14
N SER A 325 27.59 10.58 -5.07
CA SER A 325 27.09 11.38 -6.19
C SER A 325 26.28 12.59 -5.75
N ILE A 326 25.40 12.46 -4.75
CA ILE A 326 24.68 13.60 -4.16
C ILE A 326 25.66 14.61 -3.56
N ARG A 327 26.62 14.15 -2.76
CA ARG A 327 27.60 15.05 -2.11
C ARG A 327 28.54 15.73 -3.10
N TYR A 328 28.79 15.11 -4.27
CA TYR A 328 29.55 15.72 -5.37
C TYR A 328 28.73 16.77 -6.13
N LEU A 329 27.41 16.58 -6.26
CA LEU A 329 26.50 17.56 -6.85
C LEU A 329 26.34 18.80 -5.95
N ASP A 330 26.18 18.61 -4.63
CA ASP A 330 26.18 19.71 -3.66
C ASP A 330 27.47 20.55 -3.76
N PHE A 331 28.63 19.89 -3.78
CA PHE A 331 29.94 20.57 -3.89
C PHE A 331 30.14 21.31 -5.22
N GLY A 332 29.52 20.82 -6.31
CA GLY A 332 29.55 21.49 -7.61
C GLY A 332 28.74 22.80 -7.63
N ASN A 333 27.59 22.80 -6.96
CA ASN A 333 26.75 24.00 -6.84
C ASN A 333 27.39 25.07 -5.95
N ASP A 334 28.07 24.68 -4.86
CA ASP A 334 28.80 25.63 -4.00
C ASP A 334 29.97 26.32 -4.73
N LEU A 335 30.58 25.66 -5.73
CA LEU A 335 31.60 26.25 -6.59
C LEU A 335 31.03 27.19 -7.67
N GLN A 336 29.85 26.91 -8.22
CA GLN A 336 29.20 27.81 -9.19
C GLN A 336 28.68 29.11 -8.58
N ASN A 337 28.38 29.13 -7.27
CA ASN A 337 27.92 30.33 -6.57
C ASN A 337 29.06 31.24 -6.08
N ASN A 338 30.33 30.94 -6.39
CA ASN A 338 31.52 31.65 -5.89
C ASN A 338 32.54 32.01 -7.00
N ILE A 339 32.11 32.14 -8.27
CA ILE A 339 32.93 32.61 -9.41
C ILE A 339 32.27 33.80 -10.07
#